data_AF-A0A938PLA5-F1
#
_entry.id   AF-A0A938PLA5-F1
#
_cell.length_a   1.000
_cell.length_b   1.000
_cell.length_c   1.000
_cell.angle_alpha   90.00
_cell.angle_beta   90.00
_cell.angle_gamma   90.00
#
_symmetry.space_group_name_H-M   'P 1'
#
loop_
_entity.id
_entity.type
_entity.pdbx_description
1 polymer ?
#
loop_
_entity_poly.entity_id
_entity_poly.type
_entity_poly.pdbx_seq_one_letter_code
_entity_poly.pdbx_strand_id
1 'polypeptide(L)'
;MKTGAAICQPVFVMSTEGRQATAPNDHGQNPPEPRPKEPGVLRQGMIVSAMTLISRVAGFVRDIVLAGFIGATGLADAFFVAFRIPNFFRRLFAEGAFNQAFVPVLMRYREMGSDELRDFVAVMGGNLTLALMLLVLTGVIFAPWVTTLFAPGFVDDPRFDVAAELLRITFP
;
A
#
# COMPACT_ATOMS: atom_id res chain seq x y z
N MET A 1 35.50 -29.19 -24.61
CA MET A 1 34.80 -28.48 -23.51
C MET A 1 33.84 -27.49 -24.17
N LYS A 2 32.50 -27.53 -24.03
CA LYS A 2 31.65 -27.36 -22.82
C LYS A 2 32.06 -26.12 -22.01
N THR A 3 31.25 -25.13 -21.62
CA THR A 3 29.84 -24.70 -21.83
C THR A 3 29.78 -23.24 -21.27
N GLY A 4 28.94 -22.28 -21.64
CA GLY A 4 27.84 -22.12 -22.61
C GLY A 4 27.12 -20.77 -22.35
N ALA A 5 26.01 -20.46 -23.03
CA ALA A 5 25.23 -19.21 -22.85
C ALA A 5 23.72 -19.47 -22.60
N ALA A 6 22.93 -18.37 -22.53
CA ALA A 6 21.48 -18.28 -22.28
C ALA A 6 21.09 -18.47 -20.78
N ILE A 7 20.37 -17.58 -20.09
CA ILE A 7 19.35 -16.57 -20.47
C ILE A 7 18.13 -17.16 -21.17
N CYS A 8 17.17 -17.65 -20.38
CA CYS A 8 15.72 -17.41 -20.51
C CYS A 8 14.95 -18.32 -19.52
N GLN A 9 14.11 -17.74 -18.67
CA GLN A 9 12.92 -18.45 -18.19
C GLN A 9 11.90 -18.51 -19.35
N PRO A 10 10.93 -19.44 -19.29
CA PRO A 10 9.63 -18.95 -18.83
C PRO A 10 8.97 -19.84 -17.78
N VAL A 11 8.18 -19.18 -16.93
CA VAL A 11 7.10 -19.84 -16.19
C VAL A 11 6.08 -20.36 -17.19
N PHE A 12 5.92 -21.68 -17.29
CA PHE A 12 4.81 -22.30 -18.02
C PHE A 12 4.12 -23.34 -17.14
N VAL A 13 2.79 -23.35 -17.21
CA VAL A 13 1.87 -24.12 -16.36
C VAL A 13 2.04 -25.62 -16.63
N MET A 14 2.30 -26.40 -15.58
CA MET A 14 2.21 -27.87 -15.66
C MET A 14 0.86 -28.34 -15.14
N SER A 15 0.00 -28.77 -16.07
CA SER A 15 -1.30 -29.36 -15.76
C SER A 15 -1.14 -30.83 -15.34
N THR A 16 -1.83 -31.21 -14.26
CA THR A 16 -2.47 -32.52 -14.03
C THR A 16 -1.83 -33.79 -14.63
N GLU A 17 -1.11 -34.57 -13.82
CA GLU A 17 -1.09 -36.04 -13.98
C GLU A 17 -0.70 -36.78 -12.68
N GLY A 18 -1.42 -37.87 -12.38
CA GLY A 18 -0.95 -38.99 -11.55
C GLY A 18 -0.77 -38.82 -10.03
N ARG A 19 -1.82 -39.11 -9.23
CA ARG A 19 -1.65 -39.80 -7.93
C ARG A 19 -2.63 -40.95 -7.78
N GLN A 20 -2.10 -42.17 -7.76
CA GLN A 20 -2.86 -43.40 -7.53
C GLN A 20 -3.13 -43.66 -6.04
N ALA A 21 -4.14 -44.49 -5.83
CA ALA A 21 -4.76 -44.84 -4.56
C ALA A 21 -3.83 -45.46 -3.50
N THR A 22 -4.13 -45.14 -2.25
CA THR A 22 -3.95 -46.03 -1.09
C THR A 22 -5.19 -45.95 -0.21
N ALA A 23 -5.77 -47.08 0.15
CA ALA A 23 -6.87 -47.22 1.10
C ALA A 23 -6.72 -48.59 1.81
N PRO A 24 -7.41 -48.87 2.94
CA PRO A 24 -8.27 -47.98 3.74
C PRO A 24 -7.78 -47.81 5.19
N ASN A 25 -8.30 -46.82 5.92
CA ASN A 25 -8.44 -46.96 7.37
C ASN A 25 -9.74 -46.27 7.83
N ASP A 26 -10.62 -47.03 8.47
CA ASP A 26 -11.96 -46.59 8.86
C ASP A 26 -11.96 -46.10 10.31
N HIS A 27 -11.93 -44.78 10.47
CA HIS A 27 -12.19 -44.11 11.73
C HIS A 27 -13.22 -43.00 11.50
N GLY A 28 -14.50 -43.33 11.66
CA GLY A 28 -15.57 -42.37 11.97
C GLY A 28 -15.69 -41.21 10.99
N GLN A 29 -15.85 -41.50 9.69
CA GLN A 29 -16.05 -40.48 8.67
C GLN A 29 -17.38 -39.74 8.87
N ASN A 30 -17.35 -38.62 9.60
CA ASN A 30 -18.35 -37.58 9.45
C ASN A 30 -18.44 -37.19 7.95
N PRO A 31 -19.65 -36.94 7.40
CA PRO A 31 -19.78 -36.55 6.00
C PRO A 31 -18.89 -35.35 5.69
N PRO A 32 -18.16 -35.33 4.55
CA PRO A 32 -17.30 -34.23 4.20
C PRO A 32 -18.12 -32.94 4.14
N GLU A 33 -17.81 -31.97 5.00
CA GLU A 33 -18.58 -30.74 5.08
C GLU A 33 -18.62 -30.04 3.71
N PRO A 34 -19.76 -29.43 3.32
CA PRO A 34 -19.88 -28.74 2.05
C PRO A 34 -18.86 -27.60 1.96
N ARG A 35 -17.78 -27.79 1.18
CA ARG A 35 -16.77 -26.76 0.96
C ARG A 35 -17.45 -25.46 0.52
N PRO A 36 -17.24 -24.33 1.21
CA PRO A 36 -17.79 -23.05 0.80
C PRO A 36 -17.43 -22.77 -0.66
N LYS A 37 -18.41 -22.37 -1.48
CA LYS A 37 -18.16 -22.01 -2.89
C LYS A 37 -17.22 -20.82 -2.91
N GLU A 38 -15.96 -21.05 -3.26
CA GLU A 38 -14.98 -19.96 -3.35
C GLU A 38 -15.46 -18.92 -4.38
N PRO A 39 -15.46 -17.62 -4.03
CA PRO A 39 -15.90 -16.58 -4.93
C PRO A 39 -14.90 -16.48 -6.09
N GLY A 40 -15.33 -16.92 -7.28
CA GLY A 40 -14.47 -16.94 -8.46
C GLY A 40 -13.81 -15.59 -8.74
N VAL A 41 -12.60 -15.63 -9.31
CA VAL A 41 -11.72 -14.47 -9.54
C VAL A 41 -12.43 -13.29 -10.19
N LEU A 42 -13.37 -13.54 -11.11
CA LEU A 42 -14.20 -12.51 -11.75
C LEU A 42 -15.02 -11.70 -10.73
N ARG A 43 -15.62 -12.35 -9.72
CA ARG A 43 -16.39 -11.69 -8.65
C ARG A 43 -15.48 -10.85 -7.74
N GLN A 44 -14.29 -11.36 -7.40
CA GLN A 44 -13.31 -10.60 -6.63
C GLN A 44 -12.82 -9.36 -7.40
N GLY A 45 -12.48 -9.52 -8.69
CA GLY A 45 -12.07 -8.42 -9.57
C GLY A 45 -13.14 -7.33 -9.71
N MET A 46 -14.42 -7.71 -9.86
CA MET A 46 -15.54 -6.75 -9.91
C MET A 46 -15.71 -5.98 -8.59
N ILE A 47 -15.50 -6.61 -7.43
CA ILE A 47 -15.59 -5.91 -6.14
C ILE A 47 -14.44 -4.90 -6.00
N VAL A 48 -13.20 -5.28 -6.35
CA VAL A 48 -12.03 -4.39 -6.25
C VAL A 48 -12.13 -3.21 -7.24
N SER A 49 -12.62 -3.45 -8.47
CA SER A 49 -12.82 -2.36 -9.44
C SER A 49 -13.94 -1.40 -9.02
N ALA A 50 -15.05 -1.90 -8.47
CA ALA A 50 -16.11 -1.08 -7.92
C ALA A 50 -15.62 -0.22 -6.73
N MET A 51 -14.89 -0.81 -5.78
CA MET A 51 -14.26 -0.06 -4.68
C MET A 51 -13.30 1.03 -5.21
N THR A 52 -12.49 0.71 -6.23
CA THR A 52 -11.57 1.67 -6.85
C THR A 52 -12.31 2.83 -7.54
N LEU A 53 -13.42 2.55 -8.23
CA LEU A 53 -14.29 3.56 -8.84
C LEU A 53 -14.90 4.47 -7.80
N ILE A 54 -15.46 3.91 -6.72
CA ILE A 54 -16.03 4.67 -5.61
C ILE A 54 -14.98 5.59 -4.96
N SER A 55 -13.76 5.09 -4.70
CA SER A 55 -12.66 5.92 -4.18
C SER A 55 -12.28 7.06 -5.12
N ARG A 56 -12.28 6.85 -6.43
CA ARG A 56 -12.03 7.92 -7.42
C ARG A 56 -13.13 8.97 -7.44
N VAL A 57 -14.39 8.55 -7.43
CA VAL A 57 -15.55 9.46 -7.40
C VAL A 57 -15.57 10.26 -6.10
N ALA A 58 -15.33 9.62 -4.94
CA ALA A 58 -15.22 10.32 -3.66
C ALA A 58 -14.07 11.35 -3.63
N GLY A 59 -12.91 11.01 -4.21
CA GLY A 59 -11.80 11.95 -4.40
C GLY A 59 -12.17 13.14 -5.28
N PHE A 60 -12.84 12.89 -6.41
CA PHE A 60 -13.31 13.96 -7.31
C PHE A 60 -14.37 14.86 -6.67
N VAL A 61 -15.29 14.28 -5.89
CA VAL A 61 -16.28 15.05 -5.10
C VAL A 61 -15.57 15.91 -4.04
N ARG A 62 -14.55 15.38 -3.33
CA ARG A 62 -13.72 16.18 -2.43
C ARG A 62 -13.09 17.37 -3.15
N ASP A 63 -12.54 17.15 -4.35
CA ASP A 63 -11.86 18.20 -5.11
C ASP A 63 -12.84 19.29 -5.60
N ILE A 64 -14.05 18.92 -6.02
CA ILE A 64 -15.15 19.86 -6.32
C ILE A 64 -15.57 20.63 -5.06
N VAL A 65 -15.74 19.95 -3.93
CA VAL A 65 -16.13 20.55 -2.65
C VAL A 65 -15.08 21.58 -2.20
N LEU A 66 -13.80 21.24 -2.27
CA LEU A 66 -12.70 22.16 -1.95
C LEU A 66 -12.69 23.38 -2.87
N ALA A 67 -12.84 23.18 -4.19
CA ALA A 67 -12.95 24.27 -5.15
C ALA A 67 -14.18 25.17 -4.91
N GLY A 68 -15.29 24.60 -4.43
CA GLY A 68 -16.51 25.33 -4.09
C GLY A 68 -16.43 26.13 -2.79
N PHE A 69 -15.79 25.59 -1.74
CA PHE A 69 -15.66 26.25 -0.44
C PHE A 69 -14.51 27.28 -0.37
N ILE A 70 -13.39 27.01 -1.04
CA ILE A 70 -12.20 27.90 -1.05
C ILE A 70 -12.26 28.90 -2.24
N GLY A 71 -13.07 28.57 -3.26
CA GLY A 71 -13.23 29.37 -4.48
C GLY A 71 -12.00 29.32 -5.38
N ALA A 72 -12.09 29.99 -6.54
CA ALA A 72 -10.96 30.17 -7.48
C ALA A 72 -9.90 31.17 -6.97
N THR A 73 -9.74 31.27 -5.65
CA THR A 73 -8.58 31.92 -5.03
C THR A 73 -7.47 30.88 -4.93
N GLY A 74 -6.22 31.27 -5.22
CA GLY A 74 -5.10 30.34 -5.33
C GLY A 74 -4.67 29.64 -4.02
N LEU A 75 -5.46 29.74 -2.95
CA LEU A 75 -5.40 28.91 -1.75
C LEU A 75 -5.78 27.46 -2.03
N ALA A 76 -6.69 27.20 -2.97
CA ALA A 76 -7.08 25.85 -3.35
C ALA A 76 -5.88 25.06 -3.93
N ASP A 77 -5.09 25.70 -4.81
CA ASP A 77 -3.88 25.10 -5.38
C ASP A 77 -2.82 24.81 -4.30
N ALA A 78 -2.60 25.76 -3.37
CA ALA A 78 -1.69 25.58 -2.24
C ALA A 78 -2.11 24.37 -1.37
N PHE A 79 -3.40 24.25 -1.07
CA PHE A 79 -3.96 23.11 -0.35
C PHE A 79 -3.76 21.78 -1.11
N PHE A 80 -4.03 21.75 -2.43
CA PHE A 80 -3.84 20.55 -3.24
C PHE A 80 -2.37 20.12 -3.35
N VAL A 81 -1.42 21.05 -3.39
CA VAL A 81 0.02 20.72 -3.37
C VAL A 81 0.43 20.20 -1.98
N ALA A 82 0.03 20.88 -0.90
CA ALA A 82 0.30 20.44 0.46
C ALA A 82 -0.23 19.00 0.70
N PHE A 83 -1.48 18.71 0.32
CA PHE A 83 -2.07 17.37 0.46
C PHE A 83 -1.46 16.30 -0.46
N ARG A 84 -0.77 16.67 -1.55
CA ARG A 84 -0.15 15.70 -2.47
C ARG A 84 1.06 15.01 -1.82
N ILE A 85 1.82 15.73 -1.01
CA ILE A 85 3.06 15.24 -0.39
C ILE A 85 2.79 14.09 0.61
N PRO A 86 1.88 14.23 1.60
CA PRO A 86 1.47 13.12 2.48
C PRO A 86 0.90 11.93 1.71
N ASN A 87 0.07 12.18 0.69
CA ASN A 87 -0.52 11.11 -0.11
C ASN A 87 0.52 10.34 -0.94
N PHE A 88 1.59 11.00 -1.39
CA PHE A 88 2.71 10.36 -2.06
C PHE A 88 3.48 9.45 -1.09
N PHE A 89 3.85 9.94 0.10
CA PHE A 89 4.55 9.13 1.10
C PHE A 89 3.70 7.95 1.60
N ARG A 90 2.41 8.18 1.88
CA ARG A 90 1.45 7.10 2.22
C ARG A 90 1.39 6.04 1.12
N ARG A 91 1.45 6.44 -0.16
CA ARG A 91 1.50 5.50 -1.28
C ARG A 91 2.81 4.72 -1.36
N LEU A 92 3.94 5.41 -1.24
CA LEU A 92 5.27 4.81 -1.34
C LEU A 92 5.49 3.76 -0.24
N PHE A 93 5.13 4.10 1.00
CA PHE A 93 5.39 3.26 2.18
C PHE A 93 4.25 2.30 2.53
N ALA A 94 2.96 2.67 2.40
CA ALA A 94 1.85 1.79 2.83
C ALA A 94 1.18 1.03 1.67
N GLU A 95 0.99 1.64 0.49
CA GLU A 95 0.43 0.94 -0.68
C GLU A 95 1.52 0.19 -1.50
N GLY A 96 2.79 0.57 -1.33
CA GLY A 96 3.92 0.13 -2.16
C GLY A 96 4.87 -0.90 -1.53
N ALA A 97 6.16 -0.54 -1.48
CA ALA A 97 7.27 -1.48 -1.32
C ALA A 97 7.24 -2.29 -0.02
N PHE A 98 6.77 -1.69 1.08
CA PHE A 98 6.65 -2.40 2.36
C PHE A 98 5.71 -3.60 2.24
N ASN A 99 4.50 -3.42 1.71
CA ASN A 99 3.50 -4.49 1.66
C ASN A 99 3.97 -5.67 0.79
N GLN A 100 4.65 -5.38 -0.32
CA GLN A 100 5.23 -6.41 -1.21
C GLN A 100 6.35 -7.23 -0.53
N ALA A 101 7.19 -6.59 0.29
CA ALA A 101 8.27 -7.27 1.01
C ALA A 101 7.79 -7.94 2.32
N PHE A 102 6.83 -7.32 3.02
CA PHE A 102 6.37 -7.73 4.34
C PHE A 102 5.48 -8.98 4.30
N VAL A 103 4.50 -9.04 3.39
CA VAL A 103 3.53 -10.15 3.34
C VAL A 103 4.20 -11.52 3.15
N PRO A 104 5.15 -11.73 2.22
CA PRO A 104 5.83 -13.02 2.06
C PRO A 104 6.66 -13.43 3.29
N VAL A 105 7.25 -12.46 4.01
CA VAL A 105 8.04 -12.72 5.22
C VAL A 105 7.13 -13.06 6.39
N LEU A 106 6.03 -12.32 6.58
CA LEU A 106 5.04 -12.58 7.63
C LEU A 106 4.45 -14.00 7.52
N MET A 107 4.19 -14.47 6.31
CA MET A 107 3.68 -15.83 6.08
C MET A 107 4.68 -16.91 6.53
N ARG A 108 6.00 -16.71 6.35
CA ARG A 108 7.02 -17.65 6.84
C ARG A 108 7.06 -17.71 8.37
N TYR A 109 6.98 -16.58 9.05
CA TYR A 109 6.95 -16.55 10.52
C TYR A 109 5.66 -17.17 11.08
N ARG A 110 4.53 -17.02 10.38
CA ARG A 110 3.26 -17.66 10.74
C ARG A 110 3.31 -19.19 10.74
N GLU A 111 4.19 -19.79 9.93
CA GLU A 111 4.40 -21.24 9.88
C GLU A 111 5.32 -21.76 10.99
N MET A 112 6.08 -20.87 11.67
CA MET A 112 7.08 -21.25 12.67
C MET A 112 6.52 -21.33 14.10
N GLY A 113 5.62 -20.42 14.48
CA GLY A 113 5.03 -20.38 15.82
C GLY A 113 4.34 -19.04 16.12
N SER A 114 3.55 -18.99 17.20
CA SER A 114 2.87 -17.76 17.64
C SER A 114 3.84 -16.72 18.22
N ASP A 115 4.90 -17.19 18.85
CA ASP A 115 5.77 -16.37 19.69
C ASP A 115 6.84 -15.70 18.82
N GLU A 116 7.45 -16.46 17.91
CA GLU A 116 8.35 -15.96 16.86
C GLU A 116 7.65 -14.95 15.95
N LEU A 117 6.38 -15.19 15.62
CA LEU A 117 5.55 -14.25 14.85
C LEU A 117 5.32 -12.95 15.63
N ARG A 118 5.04 -13.05 16.94
CA ARG A 118 4.80 -11.89 17.80
C ARG A 118 6.06 -11.03 17.95
N ASP A 119 7.21 -11.64 18.16
CA ASP A 119 8.50 -10.94 18.26
C ASP A 119 8.90 -10.31 16.93
N PHE A 120 8.72 -11.02 15.80
CA PHE A 120 8.92 -10.45 14.47
C PHE A 120 8.04 -9.21 14.24
N VAL A 121 6.75 -9.27 14.57
CA VAL A 121 5.83 -8.13 14.42
C VAL A 121 6.20 -6.98 15.36
N ALA A 122 6.64 -7.26 16.60
CA ALA A 122 7.07 -6.24 17.54
C ALA A 122 8.33 -5.50 17.07
N VAL A 123 9.35 -6.23 16.62
CA VAL A 123 10.61 -5.64 16.12
C VAL A 123 10.39 -4.91 14.80
N MET A 124 9.67 -5.51 13.84
CA MET A 124 9.39 -4.88 12.55
C MET A 124 8.50 -3.64 12.70
N GLY A 125 7.46 -3.73 13.55
CA GLY A 125 6.58 -2.62 13.87
C GLY A 125 7.34 -1.48 14.55
N GLY A 126 8.16 -1.77 15.57
CA GLY A 126 9.00 -0.78 16.24
C GLY A 126 9.98 -0.09 15.29
N ASN A 127 10.65 -0.85 14.41
CA ASN A 127 11.58 -0.29 13.43
C ASN A 127 10.87 0.56 12.36
N LEU A 128 9.67 0.14 11.92
CA LEU A 128 8.82 0.94 11.03
C LEU A 128 8.33 2.23 11.70
N THR A 129 7.89 2.17 12.96
CA THR A 129 7.49 3.34 13.74
C THR A 129 8.65 4.31 13.93
N LEU A 130 9.87 3.81 14.20
CA LEU A 130 11.07 4.64 14.31
C LEU A 130 11.42 5.31 12.98
N ALA A 131 11.39 4.56 11.87
CA ALA A 131 11.66 5.09 10.53
C ALA A 131 10.63 6.15 10.11
N LEU A 132 9.34 5.91 10.37
CA LEU A 132 8.27 6.89 10.18
C LEU A 132 8.48 8.12 11.05
N MET A 133 8.74 7.97 12.35
CA MET A 133 8.97 9.09 13.27
C MET A 133 10.14 9.99 12.82
N LEU A 134 11.24 9.40 12.36
CA LEU A 134 12.38 10.13 11.79
C LEU A 134 12.01 10.85 10.48
N LEU A 135 11.20 10.21 9.62
CA LEU A 135 10.68 10.84 8.40
C LEU A 135 9.77 12.04 8.73
N VAL A 136 8.86 11.91 9.70
CA VAL A 136 7.96 13.00 10.14
C VAL A 136 8.77 14.17 10.68
N LEU A 137 9.69 13.91 11.61
CA LEU A 137 10.57 14.92 12.21
C LEU A 137 11.37 15.67 11.14
N THR A 138 11.96 14.93 10.20
CA THR A 138 12.71 15.51 9.09
C THR A 138 11.79 16.36 8.20
N GLY A 139 10.61 15.83 7.84
CA GLY A 139 9.62 16.52 7.02
C GLY A 139 9.10 17.83 7.64
N VAL A 140 8.83 17.84 8.95
CA VAL A 140 8.35 19.00 9.71
C VAL A 140 9.43 20.08 9.91
N ILE A 141 10.71 19.68 9.99
CA ILE A 141 11.85 20.60 10.07
C ILE A 141 12.16 21.20 8.69
N PHE A 142 12.23 20.37 7.65
CA PHE A 142 12.53 20.78 6.28
C PHE A 142 11.27 21.20 5.49
N ALA A 143 10.12 21.38 6.14
CA ALA A 143 8.84 21.70 5.49
C ALA A 143 8.94 22.84 4.45
N PRO A 144 9.62 24.00 4.71
CA PRO A 144 9.75 25.05 3.71
C PRO A 144 10.51 24.60 2.45
N TRP A 145 11.57 23.80 2.62
CA TRP A 145 12.36 23.24 1.51
C TRP A 145 11.56 22.23 0.69
N VAL A 146 10.76 21.39 1.37
CA VAL A 146 9.83 20.46 0.70
C VAL A 146 8.75 21.25 -0.04
N THR A 147 8.19 22.32 0.53
CA THR A 147 7.24 23.21 -0.16
C THR A 147 7.88 23.84 -1.40
N THR A 148 9.11 24.36 -1.34
CA THR A 148 9.77 24.92 -2.54
C THR A 148 10.00 23.88 -3.65
N LEU A 149 10.30 22.62 -3.29
CA LEU A 149 10.53 21.55 -4.26
C LEU A 149 9.23 21.12 -4.97
N PHE A 150 8.11 21.08 -4.25
CA PHE A 150 6.81 20.64 -4.78
C PHE A 150 5.92 21.79 -5.30
N ALA A 151 6.20 23.03 -4.91
CA ALA A 151 5.47 24.25 -5.26
C ALA A 151 6.40 25.41 -5.73
N PRO A 152 7.34 25.20 -6.67
CA PRO A 152 8.30 26.24 -7.09
C PRO A 152 7.64 27.47 -7.73
N GLY A 153 6.37 27.38 -8.16
CA GLY A 153 5.59 28.51 -8.68
C GLY A 153 4.93 29.39 -7.61
N PHE A 154 5.11 29.10 -6.31
CA PHE A 154 4.52 29.86 -5.20
C PHE A 154 5.55 30.67 -4.40
N VAL A 155 6.85 30.60 -4.74
CA VAL A 155 7.95 31.09 -3.90
C VAL A 155 7.92 32.61 -3.66
N ASP A 156 7.43 33.40 -4.62
CA ASP A 156 7.31 34.86 -4.51
C ASP A 156 5.91 35.33 -4.03
N ASP A 157 5.06 34.43 -3.53
CA ASP A 157 3.66 34.73 -3.19
C ASP A 157 3.37 34.52 -1.70
N PRO A 158 2.60 35.42 -1.02
CA PRO A 158 2.20 35.23 0.38
C PRO A 158 1.39 33.95 0.65
N ARG A 159 0.89 33.25 -0.39
CA ARG A 159 0.33 31.90 -0.29
C ARG A 159 1.36 30.83 0.12
N PHE A 160 2.67 31.09 0.00
CA PHE A 160 3.74 30.16 0.37
C PHE A 160 3.70 29.80 1.86
N ASP A 161 3.54 30.78 2.75
CA ASP A 161 3.54 30.57 4.19
C ASP A 161 2.38 29.68 4.63
N VAL A 162 1.18 29.92 4.06
CA VAL A 162 -0.01 29.08 4.27
C VAL A 162 0.21 27.65 3.76
N ALA A 163 0.86 27.49 2.60
CA ALA A 163 1.19 26.17 2.06
C ALA A 163 2.19 25.42 2.95
N ALA A 164 3.19 26.11 3.48
CA ALA A 164 4.20 25.55 4.37
C ALA A 164 3.60 25.16 5.74
N GLU A 165 2.71 25.98 6.31
CA GLU A 165 2.00 25.66 7.56
C GLU A 165 1.05 24.46 7.38
N LEU A 166 0.25 24.44 6.31
CA LEU A 166 -0.61 23.30 5.96
C LEU A 166 0.19 22.02 5.75
N LEU A 167 1.34 22.09 5.07
CA LEU A 167 2.23 20.93 4.90
C LEU A 167 2.77 20.43 6.24
N ARG A 168 3.11 21.34 7.15
CA ARG A 168 3.63 21.02 8.48
C ARG A 168 2.61 20.30 9.37
N ILE A 169 1.32 20.61 9.20
CA ILE A 169 0.19 19.97 9.90
C ILE A 169 -0.21 18.64 9.25
N THR A 170 -0.12 18.55 7.92
CA THR A 170 -0.56 17.36 7.16
C THR A 170 0.51 16.30 6.93
N PHE A 171 1.76 16.56 7.33
CA PHE A 171 2.87 15.60 7.20
C PHE A 171 2.53 14.29 7.94
N PRO A 172 2.64 13.12 7.27
CA PRO A 172 2.29 11.82 7.85
C PRO A 172 3.41 11.25 8.72
#